data_AF-A0A2P6ME48-F1
#
_entry.id   AF-A0A2P6ME48-F1
#
_cell.length_a   1.000
_cell.length_b   1.000
_cell.length_c   1.000
_cell.angle_alpha   90.00
_cell.angle_beta   90.00
_cell.angle_gamma   90.00
#
_symmetry.space_group_name_H-M   'P 1'
#
loop_
_entity.id
_entity.type
_entity.pdbx_description
1 polymer ?
#
loop_
_entity_poly.entity_id
_entity_poly.type
_entity_poly.pdbx_seq_one_letter_code
_entity_poly.pdbx_strand_id
1 'polypeptide(L)'
;MEGILEAFPTEIWVVLITFLGVAINAFILRSNVKKSRISESIISQRIEWSQTVRQLFVEFISLAREEHSTSNKKRMVKIVDELSLLFRVSERVPELLLKKKIEYIYNIESPEAFKTDGTVISDIINLQRIILKSEWKRIKVEVEKGKLLTSRKVNLITKKVARDYRLREEFIEFHKKNANEKGIASDLFNEIEKLFEIKIVYNFSVKTRKFIKKVYSNIFKKR
;
A
#
# COMPACT_ATOMS: atom_id res chain seq x y z
N MET A 1 -59.15 -3.04 25.52
CA MET A 1 -57.77 -2.62 25.83
C MET A 1 -57.53 -1.14 25.48
N GLU A 2 -58.55 -0.30 25.40
CA GLU A 2 -58.37 1.14 25.09
C GLU A 2 -58.24 2.01 26.35
N GLY A 3 -58.69 1.56 27.52
CA GLY A 3 -58.71 2.37 28.75
C GLY A 3 -57.40 2.47 29.55
N ILE A 4 -56.32 1.79 29.17
CA ILE A 4 -55.04 1.84 29.93
C ILE A 4 -54.13 2.96 29.42
N LEU A 5 -54.32 3.43 28.18
CA LEU A 5 -53.48 4.46 27.57
C LEU A 5 -53.90 5.89 27.91
N GLU A 6 -55.16 6.12 28.30
CA GLU A 6 -55.65 7.46 28.69
C GLU A 6 -55.32 7.85 30.14
N ALA A 7 -54.81 6.93 30.95
CA ALA A 7 -54.61 7.15 32.38
C ALA A 7 -53.31 7.91 32.73
N PHE A 8 -52.41 8.14 31.77
CA PHE A 8 -51.12 8.75 32.04
C PHE A 8 -51.00 10.16 31.44
N PRO A 9 -50.61 11.17 32.24
CA PRO A 9 -50.29 12.50 31.74
C PRO A 9 -49.28 12.44 30.60
N THR A 10 -49.51 13.22 29.55
CA THR A 10 -48.62 13.34 28.37
C THR A 10 -47.17 13.66 28.76
N GLU A 11 -46.97 14.35 29.88
CA GLU A 11 -45.67 14.68 30.48
C GLU A 11 -44.84 13.43 30.82
N ILE A 12 -45.47 12.36 31.33
CA ILE A 12 -44.78 11.12 31.70
C ILE A 12 -44.24 10.42 30.45
N TRP A 13 -44.99 10.44 29.36
CA TRP A 13 -44.54 9.91 28.07
C TRP A 13 -43.34 10.66 27.52
N VAL A 14 -43.32 11.99 27.62
CA VAL A 14 -42.18 12.82 27.18
C VAL A 14 -40.93 12.50 27.99
N VAL A 15 -41.05 12.34 29.31
CA VAL A 15 -39.93 11.96 30.19
C VAL A 15 -39.38 10.58 29.83
N LEU A 16 -40.26 9.59 29.61
CA LEU A 16 -39.84 8.23 29.24
C LEU A 16 -39.15 8.18 27.88
N ILE A 17 -39.68 8.85 26.86
CA ILE A 17 -39.07 8.91 25.52
C ILE A 17 -37.70 9.58 25.58
N THR A 18 -37.58 10.68 26.33
CA THR A 18 -36.32 11.40 26.50
C THR A 18 -35.28 10.53 27.20
N PHE A 19 -35.67 9.84 28.28
CA PHE A 19 -34.78 8.94 29.01
C PHE A 19 -34.32 7.76 28.15
N LEU A 20 -35.23 7.16 27.38
CA LEU A 20 -34.90 6.10 26.43
C LEU A 20 -33.91 6.58 25.36
N GLY A 21 -34.14 7.79 24.82
CA GLY A 21 -33.24 8.43 23.86
C GLY A 21 -31.83 8.63 24.43
N VAL A 22 -31.72 9.15 25.65
CA VAL A 22 -30.43 9.32 26.35
C VAL A 22 -29.74 7.97 26.60
N ALA A 23 -30.48 6.95 27.04
CA ALA A 23 -29.94 5.62 27.30
C ALA A 23 -29.40 4.94 26.04
N ILE A 24 -30.13 5.03 24.92
CA ILE A 24 -29.69 4.52 23.62
C ILE A 24 -28.43 5.26 23.16
N ASN A 25 -28.41 6.60 23.27
CA ASN A 25 -27.25 7.39 22.88
C ASN A 25 -26.02 7.05 23.73
N ALA A 26 -26.18 6.93 25.05
CA ALA A 26 -25.11 6.54 25.97
C ALA A 26 -24.57 5.13 25.65
N PHE A 27 -25.44 4.19 25.29
CA PHE A 27 -25.04 2.84 24.89
C PHE A 27 -24.25 2.85 23.57
N ILE A 28 -24.73 3.59 22.57
CA ILE A 28 -24.04 3.76 21.28
C ILE A 28 -22.66 4.38 21.51
N LEU A 29 -22.57 5.48 22.26
CA LEU A 29 -21.33 6.16 22.62
C LEU A 29 -20.34 5.22 23.32
N ARG A 30 -20.79 4.50 24.35
CA ARG A 30 -19.94 3.56 25.10
C ARG A 30 -19.40 2.43 24.21
N SER A 31 -20.24 1.91 23.31
CA SER A 31 -19.84 0.85 22.39
C SER A 31 -18.82 1.33 21.33
N ASN A 32 -18.94 2.59 20.90
CA ASN A 32 -18.04 3.21 19.93
C ASN A 32 -16.68 3.55 20.54
N VAL A 33 -16.65 4.08 21.78
CA VAL A 33 -15.40 4.43 22.48
C VAL A 33 -14.53 3.19 22.77
N LYS A 34 -15.13 2.05 23.17
CA LYS A 34 -14.35 0.82 23.40
C LYS A 34 -13.75 0.27 22.10
N LYS A 35 -14.52 0.30 21.01
CA LYS A 35 -14.05 -0.15 19.69
C LYS A 35 -12.95 0.76 19.13
N SER A 36 -13.03 2.07 19.36
CA SER A 36 -11.99 3.01 18.92
C SER A 36 -10.66 2.73 19.62
N ARG A 37 -10.66 2.57 20.96
CA ARG A 37 -9.42 2.34 21.73
C ARG A 37 -8.67 1.07 21.32
N ILE A 38 -9.39 -0.05 21.14
CA ILE A 38 -8.77 -1.30 20.68
C ILE A 38 -8.24 -1.14 19.25
N SER A 39 -8.98 -0.45 18.39
CA SER A 39 -8.53 -0.16 17.02
C SER A 39 -7.26 0.71 17.02
N GLU A 40 -7.22 1.76 17.84
CA GLU A 40 -6.09 2.69 17.95
C GLU A 40 -4.80 1.97 18.40
N SER A 41 -4.88 1.11 19.43
CA SER A 41 -3.72 0.34 19.89
C SER A 41 -3.17 -0.58 18.80
N ILE A 42 -4.06 -1.30 18.09
CA ILE A 42 -3.65 -2.20 17.01
C ILE A 42 -3.06 -1.43 15.83
N ILE A 43 -3.61 -0.25 15.52
CA ILE A 43 -3.06 0.63 14.49
C ILE A 43 -1.66 1.09 14.87
N SER A 44 -1.43 1.49 16.13
CA SER A 44 -0.11 1.88 16.63
C SER A 44 0.92 0.77 16.46
N GLN A 45 0.60 -0.45 16.92
CA GLN A 45 1.47 -1.62 16.79
C GLN A 45 1.82 -1.93 15.32
N ARG A 46 0.88 -1.70 14.39
CA ARG A 46 1.12 -1.90 12.96
C ARG A 46 1.98 -0.82 12.32
N ILE A 47 1.89 0.41 12.81
CA ILE A 47 2.79 1.49 12.39
C ILE A 47 4.21 1.14 12.81
N GLU A 48 4.41 0.71 14.06
CA GLU A 48 5.70 0.24 14.57
C GLU A 48 6.22 -0.94 13.75
N TRP A 49 5.40 -1.98 13.55
CA TRP A 49 5.72 -3.11 12.68
C TRP A 49 6.16 -2.66 11.27
N SER A 50 5.43 -1.71 10.66
CA SER A 50 5.75 -1.21 9.32
C SER A 50 7.07 -0.44 9.28
N GLN A 51 7.45 0.22 10.38
CA GLN A 51 8.74 0.90 10.49
C GLN A 51 9.88 -0.12 10.60
N THR A 52 9.73 -1.15 11.44
CA THR A 52 10.70 -2.26 11.56
C THR A 52 10.91 -2.95 10.21
N VAL A 53 9.82 -3.33 9.52
CA VAL A 53 9.89 -3.95 8.19
C VAL A 53 10.61 -3.05 7.18
N ARG A 54 10.36 -1.74 7.23
CA ARG A 54 11.02 -0.78 6.34
C ARG A 54 12.52 -0.68 6.61
N GLN A 55 12.94 -0.69 7.88
CA GLN A 55 14.36 -0.68 8.24
C GLN A 55 15.07 -1.93 7.72
N LEU A 56 14.50 -3.11 7.95
CA LEU A 56 15.02 -4.39 7.43
C LEU A 56 15.08 -4.41 5.90
N PHE A 57 14.09 -3.82 5.23
CA PHE A 57 14.10 -3.68 3.78
C PHE A 57 15.26 -2.80 3.29
N VAL A 58 15.50 -1.66 3.93
CA VAL A 58 16.59 -0.75 3.58
C VAL A 58 17.94 -1.41 3.85
N GLU A 59 18.11 -2.05 5.00
CA GLU A 59 19.36 -2.73 5.36
C GLU A 59 19.69 -3.83 4.35
N PHE A 60 18.71 -4.66 3.98
CA PHE A 60 18.93 -5.68 2.95
C PHE A 60 19.40 -5.08 1.63
N ILE A 61 18.79 -3.97 1.18
CA ILE A 61 19.15 -3.34 -0.09
C ILE A 61 20.53 -2.68 -0.01
N SER A 62 20.93 -2.14 1.15
CA SER A 62 22.30 -1.63 1.37
C SER A 62 23.30 -2.76 1.21
N LEU A 63 23.12 -3.86 1.96
CA LEU A 63 24.00 -5.03 1.92
C LEU A 63 24.06 -5.67 0.53
N ALA A 64 22.93 -5.66 -0.19
CA ALA A 64 22.86 -6.18 -1.55
C ALA A 64 23.71 -5.37 -2.55
N ARG A 65 23.83 -4.05 -2.33
CA ARG A 65 24.59 -3.13 -3.21
C ARG A 65 26.07 -3.04 -2.83
N GLU A 66 26.40 -3.30 -1.58
CA GLU A 66 27.77 -3.37 -1.09
C GLU A 66 28.50 -4.61 -1.63
N GLU A 67 29.82 -4.62 -1.49
CA GLU A 67 30.67 -5.73 -1.93
C GLU A 67 30.20 -7.07 -1.33
N HIS A 68 30.21 -8.11 -2.16
CA HIS A 68 29.69 -9.44 -1.86
C HIS A 68 30.61 -10.22 -0.93
N SER A 69 30.74 -9.74 0.31
CA SER A 69 31.47 -10.42 1.37
C SER A 69 30.63 -11.52 2.01
N THR A 70 31.28 -12.59 2.48
CA THR A 70 30.63 -13.66 3.26
C THR A 70 29.93 -13.12 4.53
N SER A 71 30.44 -12.02 5.10
CA SER A 71 29.83 -11.32 6.23
C SER A 71 28.47 -10.70 5.86
N ASN A 72 28.42 -9.98 4.73
CA ASN A 72 27.19 -9.38 4.22
C ASN A 72 26.14 -10.44 3.89
N LYS A 73 26.55 -11.55 3.27
CA LYS A 73 25.66 -12.71 3.01
C LYS A 73 24.99 -13.22 4.28
N LYS A 74 25.76 -13.45 5.35
CA LYS A 74 25.22 -13.90 6.66
C LYS A 74 24.22 -12.90 7.24
N ARG A 75 24.50 -11.59 7.15
CA ARG A 75 23.57 -10.55 7.61
C ARG A 75 22.29 -10.53 6.78
N MET A 76 22.38 -10.68 5.46
CA MET A 76 21.20 -10.75 4.60
C MET A 76 20.30 -11.95 4.91
N VAL A 77 20.89 -13.12 5.18
CA VAL A 77 20.14 -14.30 5.65
C VAL A 77 19.41 -13.99 6.94
N LYS A 78 20.09 -13.41 7.93
CA LYS A 78 19.46 -13.00 9.20
C LYS A 78 18.28 -12.05 8.97
N ILE A 79 18.41 -11.07 8.08
CA ILE A 79 17.31 -10.16 7.74
C ILE A 79 16.13 -10.90 7.10
N VAL A 80 16.39 -11.88 6.23
CA VAL A 80 15.32 -12.71 5.63
C VAL A 80 14.61 -13.53 6.72
N ASP A 81 15.34 -14.10 7.66
CA ASP A 81 14.78 -14.83 8.79
C ASP A 81 13.91 -13.93 9.67
N GLU A 82 14.41 -12.74 10.02
CA GLU A 82 13.65 -11.76 10.80
C GLU A 82 12.37 -11.31 10.07
N LEU A 83 12.45 -11.05 8.76
CA LEU A 83 11.28 -10.74 7.94
C LEU A 83 10.28 -11.91 7.87
N SER A 84 10.75 -13.16 7.85
CA SER A 84 9.89 -14.34 7.83
C SER A 84 9.06 -14.48 9.10
N LEU A 85 9.61 -14.05 10.25
CA LEU A 85 8.91 -14.02 11.53
C LEU A 85 7.89 -12.87 11.61
N LEU A 86 8.20 -11.74 10.99
CA LEU A 86 7.32 -10.57 10.95
C LEU A 86 6.16 -10.73 9.97
N PHE A 87 6.33 -11.55 8.93
CA PHE A 87 5.30 -11.78 7.92
C PHE A 87 4.40 -12.96 8.28
N ARG A 88 3.11 -12.77 8.01
CA ARG A 88 2.17 -13.87 8.03
C ARG A 88 2.35 -14.67 6.75
N VAL A 89 2.91 -15.88 6.86
CA VAL A 89 3.24 -16.78 5.74
C VAL A 89 2.04 -17.06 4.80
N SER A 90 0.80 -16.86 5.25
CA SER A 90 -0.40 -17.03 4.42
C SER A 90 -0.60 -15.98 3.31
N GLU A 91 0.24 -14.94 3.23
CA GLU A 91 0.11 -13.88 2.22
C GLU A 91 1.09 -14.08 1.05
N ARG A 92 0.54 -14.17 -0.16
CA ARG A 92 1.31 -14.48 -1.40
C ARG A 92 2.42 -13.48 -1.74
N VAL A 93 2.24 -12.19 -1.43
CA VAL A 93 3.22 -11.15 -1.80
C VAL A 93 4.45 -11.19 -0.89
N PRO A 94 4.31 -11.23 0.45
CA PRO A 94 5.43 -11.49 1.36
C PRO A 94 6.20 -12.79 1.04
N GLU A 95 5.48 -13.89 0.75
CA GLU A 95 6.10 -15.15 0.36
C GLU A 95 6.99 -15.01 -0.88
N LEU A 96 6.47 -14.37 -1.93
CA LEU A 96 7.22 -14.10 -3.15
C LEU A 96 8.46 -13.22 -2.90
N LEU A 97 8.34 -12.22 -2.02
CA LEU A 97 9.46 -11.38 -1.62
C LEU A 97 10.56 -12.19 -0.94
N LEU A 98 10.20 -13.03 0.02
CA LEU A 98 11.17 -13.87 0.74
C LEU A 98 11.88 -14.82 -0.23
N LYS A 99 11.13 -15.48 -1.12
CA LYS A 99 11.70 -16.34 -2.16
C LYS A 99 12.72 -15.60 -3.03
N LYS A 100 12.38 -14.39 -3.50
CA LYS A 100 13.27 -13.56 -4.34
C LYS A 100 14.53 -13.10 -3.60
N LYS A 101 14.42 -12.78 -2.30
CA LYS A 101 15.58 -12.43 -1.47
C LYS A 101 16.52 -13.62 -1.27
N ILE A 102 15.97 -14.81 -1.05
CA ILE A 102 16.73 -16.05 -0.92
C ILE A 102 17.44 -16.39 -2.23
N GLU A 103 16.73 -16.31 -3.36
CA GLU A 103 17.28 -16.48 -4.71
C GLU A 103 18.48 -15.53 -4.94
N TYR A 104 18.32 -14.25 -4.60
CA TYR A 104 19.40 -13.27 -4.66
C TYR A 104 20.63 -13.66 -3.83
N ILE A 105 20.41 -14.08 -2.58
CA ILE A 105 21.50 -14.48 -1.66
C ILE A 105 22.28 -15.68 -2.20
N TYR A 106 21.61 -16.65 -2.81
CA TYR A 106 22.28 -17.84 -3.36
C TYR A 106 23.07 -17.53 -4.63
N ASN A 107 22.62 -16.57 -5.44
CA ASN A 107 23.25 -16.25 -6.72
C ASN A 107 24.42 -15.26 -6.61
N ILE A 108 24.62 -14.66 -5.43
CA ILE A 108 25.64 -13.62 -5.19
C ILE A 108 27.09 -14.12 -5.38
N GLU A 109 27.32 -15.42 -5.30
CA GLU A 109 28.63 -16.06 -5.43
C GLU A 109 29.01 -16.42 -6.88
N SER A 110 28.14 -16.13 -7.86
CA SER A 110 28.40 -16.34 -9.29
C SER A 110 28.50 -14.99 -10.03
N PRO A 111 29.70 -14.38 -10.13
CA PRO A 111 29.89 -13.03 -10.65
C PRO A 111 29.46 -12.86 -12.11
N GLU A 112 29.46 -13.94 -12.89
CA GLU A 112 29.06 -13.97 -14.29
C GLU A 112 27.53 -13.85 -14.47
N ALA A 113 26.74 -14.31 -13.50
CA ALA A 113 25.28 -14.18 -13.52
C ALA A 113 24.80 -12.77 -13.14
N PHE A 114 25.62 -12.03 -12.37
CA PHE A 114 25.21 -10.79 -11.70
C PHE A 114 25.23 -9.53 -12.59
N LYS A 115 26.05 -9.52 -13.65
CA LYS A 115 26.09 -8.39 -14.61
C LYS A 115 24.76 -8.19 -15.36
N THR A 116 23.86 -9.16 -15.29
CA THR A 116 22.53 -9.16 -15.92
C THR A 116 21.36 -8.92 -14.95
N ASP A 117 21.61 -8.83 -13.63
CA ASP A 117 20.58 -9.11 -12.61
C ASP A 117 19.98 -7.89 -11.91
N GLY A 118 20.12 -6.70 -12.49
CA GLY A 118 19.42 -5.48 -12.03
C GLY A 118 17.88 -5.66 -11.95
N THR A 119 17.35 -6.66 -12.65
CA THR A 119 15.97 -7.12 -12.62
C THR A 119 15.56 -7.70 -11.26
N VAL A 120 16.37 -8.56 -10.63
CA VAL A 120 16.02 -9.22 -9.36
C VAL A 120 15.94 -8.23 -8.20
N ILE A 121 16.90 -7.30 -8.10
CA ILE A 121 16.85 -6.25 -7.09
C ILE A 121 15.69 -5.28 -7.33
N SER A 122 15.38 -4.97 -8.60
CA SER A 122 14.20 -4.18 -8.94
C SER A 122 12.91 -4.88 -8.49
N ASP A 123 12.78 -6.18 -8.77
CA ASP A 123 11.64 -7.00 -8.33
C ASP A 123 11.48 -7.00 -6.81
N ILE A 124 12.58 -7.19 -6.08
CA ILE A 124 12.60 -7.13 -4.61
C ILE A 124 12.10 -5.75 -4.14
N ILE A 125 12.64 -4.66 -4.69
CA ILE A 125 12.24 -3.29 -4.34
C ILE A 125 10.75 -3.06 -4.64
N ASN A 126 10.26 -3.58 -5.76
CA ASN A 126 8.85 -3.45 -6.14
C ASN A 126 7.92 -4.20 -5.20
N LEU A 127 8.26 -5.43 -4.84
CA LEU A 127 7.50 -6.22 -3.87
C LEU A 127 7.49 -5.54 -2.48
N GLN A 128 8.64 -5.02 -2.04
CA GLN A 128 8.74 -4.23 -0.80
C GLN A 128 7.80 -3.01 -0.83
N ARG A 129 7.78 -2.26 -1.95
CA ARG A 129 6.87 -1.11 -2.15
C ARG A 129 5.40 -1.52 -2.10
N ILE A 130 5.04 -2.64 -2.73
CA ILE A 130 3.67 -3.17 -2.73
C ILE A 130 3.24 -3.50 -1.30
N ILE A 131 4.08 -4.19 -0.52
CA ILE A 131 3.78 -4.53 0.88
C ILE A 131 3.52 -3.28 1.71
N LEU A 132 4.48 -2.35 1.73
CA LEU A 132 4.39 -1.13 2.54
C LEU A 132 3.18 -0.26 2.16
N LYS A 133 2.90 -0.11 0.86
CA LYS A 133 1.74 0.68 0.43
C LYS A 133 0.41 -0.01 0.67
N SER A 134 0.38 -1.34 0.60
CA SER A 134 -0.82 -2.11 0.93
C SER A 134 -1.16 -1.96 2.40
N GLU A 135 -0.16 -2.07 3.29
CA GLU A 135 -0.40 -1.89 4.72
C GLU A 135 -0.78 -0.45 5.06
N TRP A 136 -0.12 0.55 4.47
CA TRP A 136 -0.52 1.95 4.68
C TRP A 136 -1.97 2.22 4.25
N LYS A 137 -2.39 1.66 3.11
CA LYS A 137 -3.76 1.79 2.62
C LYS A 137 -4.76 1.05 3.49
N ARG A 138 -4.37 -0.10 4.05
CA ARG A 138 -5.17 -0.85 5.03
C ARG A 138 -5.38 -0.02 6.29
N ILE A 139 -4.30 0.51 6.88
CA ILE A 139 -4.35 1.36 8.09
C ILE A 139 -5.30 2.53 7.88
N LYS A 140 -5.19 3.26 6.75
CA LYS A 140 -6.12 4.36 6.43
C LYS A 140 -7.58 3.94 6.46
N VAL A 141 -7.90 2.83 5.80
CA VAL A 141 -9.29 2.33 5.73
C VAL A 141 -9.79 1.83 7.09
N GLU A 142 -8.91 1.27 7.92
CA GLU A 142 -9.26 0.82 9.28
C GLU A 142 -9.49 2.00 10.23
N VAL A 143 -8.66 3.05 10.15
CA VAL A 143 -8.84 4.33 10.85
C VAL A 143 -10.17 4.95 10.47
N GLU A 144 -10.44 5.11 9.17
CA GLU A 144 -11.69 5.71 8.66
C GLU A 144 -12.94 4.95 9.12
N LYS A 145 -12.83 3.63 9.31
CA LYS A 145 -13.96 2.77 9.70
C LYS A 145 -14.04 2.52 11.21
N GLY A 146 -13.03 2.92 11.97
CA GLY A 146 -12.91 2.60 13.40
C GLY A 146 -12.94 1.10 13.70
N LYS A 147 -12.51 0.25 12.76
CA LYS A 147 -12.48 -1.21 12.92
C LYS A 147 -11.52 -1.91 11.98
N LEU A 148 -11.01 -3.06 12.41
CA LEU A 148 -10.12 -3.90 11.62
C LEU A 148 -10.82 -4.50 10.39
N LEU A 149 -10.05 -4.67 9.31
CA LEU A 149 -10.51 -5.31 8.10
C LEU A 149 -10.40 -6.84 8.17
N THR A 150 -11.32 -7.52 7.49
CA THR A 150 -11.25 -8.97 7.29
C THR A 150 -10.15 -9.32 6.30
N SER A 151 -9.59 -10.54 6.39
CA SER A 151 -8.54 -11.02 5.47
C SER A 151 -8.92 -10.88 4.00
N ARG A 152 -10.20 -11.08 3.64
CA ARG A 152 -10.71 -10.87 2.28
C ARG A 152 -10.54 -9.41 1.82
N LYS A 153 -10.85 -8.44 2.68
CA LYS A 153 -10.70 -7.01 2.36
C LYS A 153 -9.23 -6.60 2.29
N VAL A 154 -8.39 -7.13 3.17
CA VAL A 154 -6.93 -6.94 3.12
C VAL A 154 -6.37 -7.46 1.79
N ASN A 155 -6.71 -8.69 1.40
CA ASN A 155 -6.30 -9.27 0.12
C ASN A 155 -6.74 -8.45 -1.10
N LEU A 156 -7.94 -7.84 -1.05
CA LEU A 156 -8.41 -6.94 -2.11
C LEU A 156 -7.59 -5.65 -2.20
N ILE A 157 -7.18 -5.09 -1.06
CA ILE A 157 -6.30 -3.91 -1.00
C ILE A 157 -4.95 -4.26 -1.62
N THR A 158 -4.32 -5.37 -1.21
CA THR A 158 -3.03 -5.81 -1.73
C THR A 158 -3.09 -6.08 -3.23
N LYS A 159 -4.11 -6.81 -3.70
CA LYS A 159 -4.32 -7.03 -5.15
C LYS A 159 -4.52 -5.73 -5.93
N LYS A 160 -5.17 -4.73 -5.34
CA LYS A 160 -5.34 -3.42 -5.99
C LYS A 160 -4.01 -2.68 -6.08
N VAL A 161 -3.24 -2.61 -4.99
CA VAL A 161 -1.92 -1.96 -4.99
C VAL A 161 -0.95 -2.66 -5.93
N ALA A 162 -0.92 -4.00 -5.93
CA ALA A 162 -0.08 -4.77 -6.84
C ALA A 162 -0.41 -4.49 -8.31
N ARG A 163 -1.70 -4.38 -8.68
CA ARG A 163 -2.11 -3.97 -10.04
C ARG A 163 -1.70 -2.55 -10.39
N ASP A 164 -1.90 -1.61 -9.47
CA ASP A 164 -1.50 -0.19 -9.67
C ASP A 164 0.03 -0.05 -9.90
N TYR A 165 0.82 -1.01 -9.39
CA TYR A 165 2.26 -1.10 -9.59
C TYR A 165 2.67 -1.88 -10.84
N ARG A 166 2.03 -3.02 -11.11
CA ARG A 166 2.32 -3.85 -12.30
C ARG A 166 1.96 -3.12 -13.60
N LEU A 167 0.84 -2.40 -13.62
CA LEU A 167 0.47 -1.51 -14.73
C LEU A 167 1.49 -0.38 -14.94
N ARG A 168 2.26 -0.03 -13.91
CA ARG A 168 3.29 1.00 -14.03
C ARG A 168 4.53 0.45 -14.70
N GLU A 169 4.89 -0.81 -14.44
CA GLU A 169 6.04 -1.47 -15.09
C GLU A 169 5.76 -1.80 -16.55
N GLU A 170 4.60 -2.40 -16.84
CA GLU A 170 4.16 -2.67 -18.22
C GLU A 170 4.05 -1.36 -19.04
N PHE A 171 3.60 -0.26 -18.42
CA PHE A 171 3.54 1.06 -19.04
C PHE A 171 4.93 1.67 -19.26
N ILE A 172 5.86 1.54 -18.31
CA ILE A 172 7.24 2.01 -18.44
C ILE A 172 7.98 1.21 -19.52
N GLU A 173 7.84 -0.12 -19.56
CA GLU A 173 8.42 -0.97 -20.59
C GLU A 173 7.84 -0.68 -21.97
N PHE A 174 6.51 -0.52 -22.08
CA PHE A 174 5.85 -0.11 -23.31
C PHE A 174 6.39 1.23 -23.83
N HIS A 175 6.58 2.21 -22.95
CA HIS A 175 7.08 3.52 -23.35
C HIS A 175 8.59 3.54 -23.65
N LYS A 176 9.41 2.76 -22.93
CA LYS A 176 10.84 2.58 -23.25
C LYS A 176 11.02 1.94 -24.63
N LYS A 177 10.25 0.90 -24.93
CA LYS A 177 10.28 0.21 -26.23
C LYS A 177 9.88 1.15 -27.37
N ASN A 178 8.78 1.90 -27.20
CA ASN A 178 8.31 2.86 -28.20
C ASN A 178 9.22 4.10 -28.38
N ALA A 179 9.93 4.54 -27.34
CA ALA A 179 10.87 5.67 -27.43
C ALA A 179 12.12 5.28 -28.23
N ASN A 180 12.66 4.08 -27.95
CA ASN A 180 13.80 3.53 -28.69
C ASN A 180 13.45 3.25 -30.16
N GLU A 181 12.26 2.72 -30.45
CA GLU A 181 11.81 2.44 -31.83
C GLU A 181 11.58 3.73 -32.66
N LYS A 182 11.41 4.88 -32.03
CA LYS A 182 11.10 6.15 -32.71
C LYS A 182 12.23 7.18 -32.69
N GLY A 183 13.39 6.85 -32.13
CA GLY A 183 14.53 7.77 -32.02
C GLY A 183 14.19 9.06 -31.25
N ILE A 184 13.21 9.01 -30.34
CA ILE A 184 12.77 10.19 -29.59
C ILE A 184 13.72 10.34 -28.41
N ALA A 185 14.54 11.39 -28.46
CA ALA A 185 15.61 11.69 -27.51
C ALA A 185 15.13 11.69 -26.04
N SER A 186 16.07 11.36 -25.15
CA SER A 186 15.93 11.31 -23.68
C SER A 186 15.23 12.51 -23.05
N ASP A 187 15.21 13.65 -23.74
CA ASP A 187 14.64 14.91 -23.29
C ASP A 187 13.12 14.83 -23.11
N LEU A 188 12.40 14.11 -23.99
CA LEU A 188 10.96 13.90 -23.83
C LEU A 188 10.65 12.98 -22.62
N PHE A 189 11.55 12.04 -22.34
CA PHE A 189 11.44 11.13 -21.20
C PHE A 189 11.68 11.88 -19.88
N ASN A 190 12.68 12.76 -19.83
CA ASN A 190 12.96 13.66 -18.70
C ASN A 190 11.81 14.64 -18.43
N GLU A 191 11.12 15.11 -19.48
CA GLU A 191 9.94 15.96 -19.34
C GLU A 191 8.72 15.19 -18.81
N ILE A 192 8.50 13.96 -19.28
CA ILE A 192 7.45 13.08 -18.79
C ILE A 192 7.72 12.69 -17.33
N GLU A 193 8.97 12.36 -16.98
CA GLU A 193 9.39 12.03 -15.62
C GLU A 193 9.19 13.22 -14.66
N LYS A 194 9.57 14.44 -15.07
CA LYS A 194 9.25 15.69 -14.35
C LYS A 194 7.75 15.89 -14.17
N LEU A 195 6.93 15.64 -15.19
CA LEU A 195 5.47 15.74 -15.11
C LEU A 195 4.85 14.65 -14.20
N PHE A 196 5.51 13.50 -14.03
CA PHE A 196 5.11 12.43 -13.12
C PHE A 196 5.60 12.65 -11.67
N GLU A 197 6.74 13.30 -11.46
CA GLU A 197 7.16 13.74 -10.12
C GLU A 197 6.26 14.86 -9.57
N ILE A 198 5.89 15.83 -10.42
CA ILE A 198 4.87 16.86 -10.11
C ILE A 198 3.52 16.20 -9.75
N LYS A 199 3.25 14.99 -10.25
CA LYS A 199 2.03 14.19 -10.05
C LYS A 199 1.90 13.53 -8.69
N ILE A 200 2.99 13.39 -7.92
CA ILE A 200 2.93 12.89 -6.54
C ILE A 200 2.29 13.95 -5.63
N VAL A 201 2.28 15.23 -6.04
CA VAL A 201 1.83 16.35 -5.22
C VAL A 201 0.37 16.77 -5.50
N TYR A 202 -0.20 16.57 -6.70
CA TYR A 202 -1.58 17.00 -6.99
C TYR A 202 -2.43 15.97 -7.78
N ASN A 203 -3.57 15.59 -7.19
CA ASN A 203 -4.61 14.75 -7.80
C ASN A 203 -5.28 15.50 -8.97
N PHE A 204 -5.33 14.89 -10.16
CA PHE A 204 -5.78 15.59 -11.37
C PHE A 204 -7.30 15.85 -11.47
N SER A 205 -7.64 17.12 -11.69
CA SER A 205 -8.95 17.62 -12.14
C SER A 205 -9.25 17.23 -13.59
N VAL A 206 -10.55 17.15 -13.92
CA VAL A 206 -11.10 16.86 -15.26
C VAL A 206 -10.50 17.76 -16.35
N LYS A 207 -10.09 18.99 -16.00
CA LYS A 207 -9.53 19.98 -16.93
C LYS A 207 -8.22 19.50 -17.56
N THR A 208 -7.40 18.76 -16.82
CA THR A 208 -6.10 18.28 -17.34
C THR A 208 -6.24 17.02 -18.20
N ARG A 209 -7.26 16.19 -17.98
CA ARG A 209 -7.58 15.10 -18.91
C ARG A 209 -7.98 15.65 -20.29
N LYS A 210 -8.71 16.77 -20.32
CA LYS A 210 -9.04 17.48 -21.57
C LYS A 210 -7.78 18.07 -22.24
N PHE A 211 -6.84 18.61 -21.46
CA PHE A 211 -5.57 19.12 -22.01
C PHE A 211 -4.72 18.01 -22.63
N ILE A 212 -4.55 16.87 -21.96
CA ILE A 212 -3.80 15.73 -22.49
C ILE A 212 -4.45 15.19 -23.77
N LYS A 213 -5.79 15.07 -23.82
CA LYS A 213 -6.51 14.71 -25.05
C LYS A 213 -6.25 15.70 -26.19
N LYS A 214 -6.22 17.01 -25.89
CA LYS A 214 -5.97 18.07 -26.87
C LYS A 214 -4.55 17.98 -27.44
N VAL A 215 -3.55 17.83 -26.58
CA VAL A 215 -2.14 17.68 -26.99
C VAL A 215 -1.95 16.42 -27.84
N TYR A 216 -2.49 15.28 -27.43
CA TYR A 216 -2.44 14.04 -28.22
C TYR A 216 -3.12 14.20 -29.59
N SER A 217 -4.29 14.83 -29.65
CA SER A 217 -5.01 15.02 -30.93
C SER A 217 -4.27 15.95 -31.89
N ASN A 218 -3.49 16.91 -31.40
CA ASN A 218 -2.72 17.84 -32.24
C ASN A 218 -1.43 17.21 -32.78
N ILE A 219 -0.78 16.34 -32.00
CA ILE A 219 0.45 15.66 -32.42
C ILE A 219 0.15 14.60 -33.49
N PHE A 220 -0.99 13.91 -33.40
CA PHE A 220 -1.35 12.85 -34.34
C PHE A 220 -2.19 13.29 -35.55
N LYS A 221 -2.63 14.55 -35.63
CA LYS A 221 -3.29 15.12 -36.81
C LYS A 221 -2.32 15.73 -37.85
N LYS A 222 -1.03 15.81 -37.53
CA LYS A 222 0.02 16.34 -38.43
C LYS A 222 0.85 15.23 -39.12
N ARG A 223 0.34 14.00 -39.12
CA ARG A 223 0.78 12.90 -40.00
C ARG A 223 -0.45 12.46 -40.78
#